data_AF-A0A7Y7CGI7-F1
#
_entry.id   AF-A0A7Y7CGI7-F1
#
_cell.length_a   1.000
_cell.length_b   1.000
_cell.length_c   1.000
_cell.angle_alpha   90.00
_cell.angle_beta   90.00
_cell.angle_gamma   90.00
#
_symmetry.space_group_name_H-M   'P 1'
#
loop_
_entity.id
_entity.type
_entity.pdbx_description
1 polymer ?
#
loop_
_entity_poly.entity_id
_entity_poly.type
_entity_poly.pdbx_seq_one_letter_code
_entity_poly.pdbx_strand_id
1 'polypeptide(L)'
;SQLLTRLPLTQALQYALRDELKSSELFRNVMLVVLCLSAGLFEETARLWVFARPLKAWRRWRDAVGFGVGHGGLESVLLIGGMAALGLVNMVALANLDPSTLPLTPEQVAEVVKAKATFAALRWWEPLLGAYERVGAMVMHVAFSVLVMQRFVRGSIRWYWLAVGFHALANL
;
A
#
# COMPACT_ATOMS: atom_id res chain seq x y z
N SER A 1 9.93 8.42 2.70
CA SER A 1 9.80 7.14 1.97
C SER A 1 8.80 6.28 2.71
N GLN A 2 7.82 5.73 2.02
CA GLN A 2 6.77 4.90 2.62
C GLN A 2 7.36 3.69 3.35
N LEU A 3 8.24 2.96 2.66
CA LEU A 3 8.84 1.71 3.11
C LEU A 3 9.74 1.85 4.33
N LEU A 4 10.70 2.77 4.24
CA LEU A 4 11.81 2.82 5.20
C LEU A 4 11.50 3.66 6.43
N THR A 5 10.58 4.63 6.31
CA THR A 5 10.34 5.60 7.38
C THR A 5 8.90 5.59 7.87
N ARG A 6 7.91 5.64 6.98
CA ARG A 6 6.51 5.77 7.41
C ARG A 6 5.98 4.48 8.03
N LEU A 7 6.15 3.34 7.36
CA LEU A 7 5.58 2.08 7.84
C LEU A 7 6.09 1.69 9.23
N PRO A 8 7.41 1.67 9.53
CA PRO A 8 7.88 1.37 10.88
C PRO A 8 7.35 2.35 11.93
N LEU A 9 7.32 3.65 11.59
CA LEU A 9 6.84 4.69 12.51
C LEU A 9 5.35 4.52 12.82
N THR A 10 4.52 4.31 11.80
CA THR A 10 3.07 4.14 11.97
C THR A 10 2.72 2.84 12.68
N GLN A 11 3.51 1.77 12.51
CA GLN A 11 3.36 0.52 13.27
C GLN A 11 3.68 0.73 14.75
N ALA A 12 4.81 1.38 15.05
CA ALA A 12 5.20 1.69 16.42
C ALA A 12 4.17 2.60 17.12
N LEU A 13 3.68 3.62 16.42
CA LEU A 13 2.67 4.55 16.94
C LEU A 13 1.35 3.85 17.24
N GLN A 14 0.85 3.02 16.32
CA GLN A 14 -0.39 2.27 16.53
C GLN A 14 -0.25 1.24 17.65
N TYR A 15 0.91 0.61 17.80
CA TYR A 15 1.18 -0.31 18.90
C TYR A 15 1.21 0.40 20.26
N ALA A 16 1.83 1.59 20.32
CA ALA A 16 1.90 2.40 21.53
C ALA A 16 0.52 2.91 21.96
N LEU A 17 -0.33 3.28 21.00
CA LEU A 17 -1.67 3.85 21.23
C LEU A 17 -2.80 2.81 21.10
N ARG A 18 -2.47 1.51 21.16
CA ARG A 18 -3.42 0.42 20.84
C ARG A 18 -4.61 0.39 21.78
N ASP A 19 -4.42 0.77 23.04
CA ASP A 19 -5.44 0.66 24.08
C ASP A 19 -6.44 1.84 23.95
N GLU A 20 -5.94 3.03 23.62
CA GLU A 20 -6.72 4.22 23.28
C GLU A 20 -7.50 4.05 21.96
N LEU A 21 -6.89 3.44 20.95
CA LEU A 21 -7.53 3.17 19.65
C LEU A 21 -8.70 2.17 19.78
N LYS A 22 -8.62 1.25 20.74
CA LYS A 22 -9.69 0.29 21.04
C LYS A 22 -10.81 0.92 21.88
N SER A 23 -10.48 1.87 22.76
CA SER A 23 -11.45 2.45 23.69
C SER A 23 -12.32 3.56 23.10
N SER A 24 -11.88 4.23 22.03
CA SER A 24 -12.59 5.38 21.45
C SER A 24 -12.68 5.32 19.92
N GLU A 25 -13.91 5.36 19.41
CA GLU A 25 -14.18 5.48 17.97
C GLU A 25 -13.70 6.81 17.40
N LEU A 26 -13.90 7.91 18.12
CA LEU A 26 -13.39 9.21 17.70
C LEU A 26 -11.87 9.18 17.53
N PHE A 27 -11.16 8.59 18.50
CA PHE A 27 -9.70 8.51 18.45
C PHE A 27 -9.22 7.66 17.28
N ARG A 28 -9.89 6.54 16.99
CA ARG A 28 -9.62 5.70 15.82
C ARG A 28 -9.84 6.47 14.51
N ASN A 29 -10.93 7.20 14.37
CA ASN A 29 -11.23 7.97 13.16
C ASN A 29 -10.23 9.12 12.95
N VAL A 30 -9.83 9.80 14.03
CA VAL A 30 -8.77 10.81 13.98
C VAL A 30 -7.44 10.17 13.55
N MET A 31 -7.09 9.01 14.11
CA MET A 31 -5.89 8.28 13.74
C MET A 31 -5.91 7.87 12.26
N LEU A 32 -7.04 7.42 11.72
CA LEU A 32 -7.19 7.12 10.29
C LEU A 32 -6.84 8.35 9.44
N VAL A 33 -7.42 9.52 9.73
CA VAL A 33 -7.10 10.76 9.01
C VAL A 33 -5.61 11.12 9.11
N VAL A 34 -5.00 10.96 10.29
CA VAL A 34 -3.56 11.17 10.48
C VAL A 34 -2.73 10.19 9.65
N LEU A 35 -3.13 8.92 9.56
CA LEU A 35 -2.46 7.91 8.74
C LEU A 35 -2.57 8.23 7.25
N CYS A 36 -3.73 8.70 6.78
CA CYS A 36 -3.93 9.08 5.37
C CYS A 36 -3.11 10.33 5.02
N LEU A 37 -3.14 11.36 5.88
CA LEU A 37 -2.35 12.58 5.69
C LEU A 37 -0.85 12.30 5.72
N SER A 38 -0.39 11.48 6.67
CA SER A 38 1.01 11.08 6.74
C SER A 38 1.44 10.30 5.50
N ALA A 39 0.56 9.50 4.88
CA ALA A 39 0.88 8.82 3.63
C ALA A 39 1.23 9.83 2.54
N GLY A 40 0.34 10.80 2.29
CA GLY A 40 0.59 11.88 1.33
C GLY A 40 1.85 12.67 1.65
N LEU A 41 2.08 13.03 2.91
CA LEU A 41 3.29 13.76 3.30
C LEU A 41 4.58 12.98 3.01
N PHE A 42 4.67 11.72 3.43
CA PHE A 42 5.92 10.95 3.28
C PHE A 42 6.22 10.57 1.83
N GLU A 43 5.18 10.28 1.06
CA GLU A 43 5.24 9.93 -0.36
C GLU A 43 5.59 11.16 -1.19
N GLU A 44 4.79 12.22 -1.11
CA GLU A 44 5.02 13.41 -1.94
C GLU A 44 6.28 14.16 -1.53
N THR A 45 6.70 14.14 -0.27
CA THR A 45 7.99 14.72 0.14
C THR A 45 9.15 13.94 -0.46
N ALA A 46 9.06 12.61 -0.57
CA ALA A 46 10.07 11.82 -1.26
C ALA A 46 10.16 12.22 -2.74
N ARG A 47 9.02 12.35 -3.43
CA ARG A 47 8.97 12.83 -4.83
C ARG A 47 9.54 14.24 -4.96
N LEU A 48 9.17 15.14 -4.06
CA LEU A 48 9.66 16.51 -4.03
C LEU A 48 11.18 16.55 -3.89
N TRP A 49 11.74 15.75 -2.97
CA TRP A 49 13.18 15.63 -2.77
C TRP A 49 13.88 15.09 -4.02
N VAL A 50 13.32 14.05 -4.64
CA VAL A 50 13.87 13.46 -5.88
C VAL A 50 13.92 14.50 -7.00
N PHE A 51 12.83 15.23 -7.26
CA PHE A 51 12.82 16.28 -8.27
C PHE A 51 13.64 17.52 -7.87
N ALA A 52 13.81 17.80 -6.58
CA ALA A 52 14.65 18.90 -6.11
C ALA A 52 16.15 18.63 -6.34
N ARG A 53 16.60 17.38 -6.18
CA ARG A 53 18.02 17.01 -6.13
C ARG A 53 18.41 15.99 -7.21
N PRO A 54 18.21 14.66 -7.05
CA PRO A 54 18.63 13.68 -8.05
C PRO A 54 18.17 13.98 -9.49
N LEU A 55 16.90 14.38 -9.64
CA LEU A 55 16.27 14.65 -10.93
C LEU A 55 16.13 16.15 -11.20
N LYS A 56 17.01 17.00 -10.64
CA LYS A 56 16.92 18.46 -10.83
C LYS A 56 16.97 18.90 -12.30
N ALA A 57 17.67 18.14 -13.14
CA ALA A 57 17.79 18.36 -14.59
C ALA A 57 16.70 17.65 -15.41
N TRP A 58 15.92 16.77 -14.78
CA TRP A 58 14.94 15.87 -15.41
C TRP A 58 13.55 16.18 -14.87
N ARG A 59 12.96 17.27 -15.39
CA ARG A 59 11.65 17.79 -14.97
C ARG A 59 10.73 18.01 -16.18
N ARG A 60 10.83 17.12 -17.16
CA ARG A 60 9.87 17.02 -18.27
C ARG A 60 8.75 16.07 -17.87
N TRP A 61 7.59 16.22 -18.51
CA TRP A 61 6.44 15.34 -18.27
C TRP A 61 6.80 13.84 -18.36
N ARG A 62 7.60 13.45 -19.36
CA ARG A 62 8.07 12.07 -19.54
C ARG A 62 8.92 11.57 -18.37
N ASP A 63 9.73 12.45 -17.77
CA ASP A 63 10.59 12.11 -16.63
C ASP A 63 9.73 11.83 -15.39
N ALA A 64 8.70 12.64 -15.15
CA ALA A 64 7.77 12.43 -14.06
C ALA A 64 6.91 11.18 -14.23
N VAL A 65 6.46 10.89 -15.46
CA VAL A 65 5.76 9.64 -15.76
C VAL A 65 6.68 8.44 -15.50
N GLY A 66 7.91 8.45 -16.02
CA GLY A 66 8.87 7.37 -15.81
C GLY A 66 9.22 7.17 -14.33
N PHE A 67 9.42 8.26 -13.58
CA PHE A 67 9.63 8.19 -12.14
C PHE A 67 8.41 7.61 -11.41
N GLY A 68 7.19 8.03 -11.75
CA GLY A 68 5.98 7.52 -11.12
C GLY A 68 5.77 6.03 -11.37
N VAL A 69 6.01 5.55 -12.58
CA VAL A 69 5.97 4.11 -12.92
C VAL A 69 7.03 3.34 -12.14
N GLY A 70 8.26 3.83 -12.09
CA GLY A 70 9.36 3.17 -11.36
C GLY A 70 9.12 3.12 -9.85
N HIS A 71 8.73 4.24 -9.26
CA HIS A 71 8.42 4.36 -7.82
C HIS A 71 7.22 3.49 -7.44
N GLY A 72 6.09 3.65 -8.13
CA GLY A 72 4.88 2.86 -7.85
C GLY A 72 5.04 1.37 -8.16
N GLY A 73 5.84 1.02 -9.17
CA GLY A 73 6.18 -0.36 -9.48
C GLY A 73 7.02 -1.02 -8.40
N LEU A 74 8.04 -0.33 -7.91
CA LEU A 74 8.88 -0.82 -6.81
C LEU A 74 8.04 -1.03 -5.54
N GLU A 75 7.20 -0.06 -5.17
CA GLU A 75 6.32 -0.19 -4.00
C GLU A 75 5.30 -1.32 -4.18
N SER A 76 4.72 -1.48 -5.37
CA SER A 76 3.79 -2.56 -5.66
C SER A 76 4.44 -3.93 -5.48
N VAL A 77 5.66 -4.13 -5.99
CA VAL A 77 6.40 -5.39 -5.85
C VAL A 77 6.77 -5.67 -4.40
N LEU A 78 7.34 -4.68 -3.71
CA LEU A 78 7.88 -4.86 -2.35
C LEU A 78 6.78 -4.97 -1.28
N LEU A 79 5.68 -4.21 -1.40
CA LEU A 79 4.64 -4.19 -0.38
C LEU A 79 3.56 -5.25 -0.59
N ILE A 80 3.20 -5.54 -1.84
CA ILE A 80 2.03 -6.38 -2.13
C ILE A 80 2.39 -7.58 -2.99
N GLY A 81 3.23 -7.40 -4.00
CA GLY A 81 3.60 -8.47 -4.94
C GLY A 81 4.14 -9.71 -4.23
N GLY A 82 5.08 -9.52 -3.29
CA GLY A 82 5.63 -10.63 -2.50
C GLY A 82 4.59 -11.32 -1.61
N MET A 83 3.80 -10.55 -0.86
CA MET A 83 2.79 -11.11 0.06
C MET A 83 1.61 -11.77 -0.67
N ALA A 84 1.15 -11.18 -1.77
CA ALA A 84 0.08 -11.74 -2.58
C ALA A 84 0.53 -13.02 -3.30
N ALA A 85 1.76 -13.06 -3.81
CA ALA A 85 2.33 -14.27 -4.40
C ALA A 85 2.46 -15.40 -3.37
N LEU A 86 2.95 -15.10 -2.17
CA LEU A 86 3.01 -16.07 -1.07
C LEU A 86 1.61 -16.54 -0.65
N GLY A 87 0.64 -15.63 -0.59
CA GLY A 87 -0.77 -15.97 -0.32
C GLY A 87 -1.33 -16.92 -1.36
N LEU A 88 -1.08 -16.67 -2.65
CA LEU A 88 -1.51 -17.53 -3.74
C LEU A 88 -0.83 -18.90 -3.70
N VAL A 89 0.48 -18.96 -3.43
CA VAL A 89 1.21 -20.22 -3.25
C VAL A 89 0.62 -21.02 -2.08
N ASN A 90 0.37 -20.37 -0.94
CA ASN A 90 -0.27 -21.01 0.20
C ASN A 90 -1.68 -21.51 -0.13
N MET A 91 -2.45 -20.74 -0.89
CA MET A 91 -3.79 -21.16 -1.35
C MET A 91 -3.73 -22.40 -2.24
N VAL A 92 -2.84 -22.42 -3.23
CA VAL A 92 -2.65 -23.58 -4.12
C VAL A 92 -2.16 -24.79 -3.32
N ALA A 93 -1.24 -24.60 -2.37
CA ALA A 93 -0.77 -25.67 -1.51
C ALA A 93 -1.90 -26.24 -0.63
N LEU A 94 -2.67 -25.38 0.03
CA LEU A 94 -3.81 -25.77 0.88
C LEU A 94 -4.91 -26.48 0.09
N ALA A 95 -5.19 -26.04 -1.14
CA ALA A 95 -6.19 -26.68 -2.00
C ALA A 95 -5.84 -28.15 -2.27
N ASN A 96 -4.56 -28.44 -2.55
CA ASN A 96 -4.06 -29.76 -2.89
C ASN A 96 -3.65 -30.63 -1.69
N LEU A 97 -3.55 -30.03 -0.49
CA LEU A 97 -3.17 -30.73 0.73
C LEU A 97 -4.27 -31.68 1.21
N ASP A 98 -3.93 -32.95 1.48
CA ASP A 98 -4.79 -33.87 2.23
C ASP A 98 -4.47 -33.79 3.74
N PRO A 99 -5.37 -33.23 4.57
CA PRO A 99 -5.12 -33.07 6.00
C PRO A 99 -4.89 -34.38 6.74
N SER A 100 -5.38 -35.52 6.21
CA SER A 100 -5.23 -36.85 6.83
C SER A 100 -3.78 -37.37 6.78
N THR A 101 -2.96 -36.81 5.89
CA THR A 101 -1.55 -37.18 5.73
C THR A 101 -0.61 -36.43 6.69
N LEU A 102 -1.14 -35.46 7.44
CA LEU A 102 -0.36 -34.65 8.36
C LEU A 102 -0.49 -35.18 9.81
N PRO A 103 0.57 -35.06 10.62
CA PRO A 103 0.54 -35.43 12.04
C PRO A 103 -0.18 -34.34 12.86
N LEU A 104 -1.48 -34.15 12.62
CA LEU A 104 -2.33 -33.14 13.25
C LEU A 104 -3.34 -33.79 14.19
N THR A 105 -3.78 -33.05 15.21
CA THR A 105 -4.91 -33.47 16.05
C THR A 105 -6.23 -33.38 15.28
N PRO A 106 -7.28 -34.10 15.69
CA PRO A 106 -8.60 -34.01 15.06
C PRO A 106 -9.16 -32.58 14.99
N GLU A 107 -8.92 -31.78 16.02
CA GLU A 107 -9.33 -30.38 16.07
C GLU A 107 -8.61 -29.53 15.01
N GLN A 108 -7.30 -29.74 14.84
CA GLN A 108 -6.51 -29.06 13.82
C GLN A 108 -6.92 -29.44 12.40
N VAL A 109 -7.25 -30.72 12.17
CA VAL A 109 -7.79 -31.19 10.89
C VAL A 109 -9.11 -30.50 10.57
N ALA A 110 -10.01 -30.35 11.55
CA ALA A 110 -11.28 -29.65 11.37
C ALA A 110 -11.08 -28.18 10.97
N GLU A 111 -10.13 -27.48 11.57
CA GLU A 111 -9.79 -26.09 11.21
C GLU A 111 -9.22 -25.99 9.78
N VAL A 112 -8.35 -26.92 9.37
CA VAL A 112 -7.83 -26.96 7.99
C VAL A 112 -8.96 -27.21 6.99
N VAL A 113 -9.87 -28.15 7.27
CA VAL A 113 -11.03 -28.43 6.42
C VAL A 113 -11.92 -27.19 6.28
N LYS A 114 -12.18 -26.48 7.38
CA LYS A 114 -12.95 -25.24 7.40
C LYS A 114 -12.27 -24.12 6.60
N ALA A 115 -10.96 -23.97 6.70
CA ALA A 115 -10.19 -23.02 5.90
C ALA A 115 -10.27 -23.35 4.40
N LYS A 116 -10.14 -24.63 4.04
CA LYS A 116 -10.31 -25.10 2.64
C LYS A 116 -11.72 -24.83 2.11
N ALA A 117 -12.76 -25.05 2.93
CA ALA A 117 -14.14 -24.78 2.53
C ALA A 117 -14.41 -23.28 2.30
N THR A 118 -13.88 -22.42 3.19
CA THR A 118 -13.94 -20.96 3.03
C THR A 118 -13.27 -20.54 1.72
N PHE A 119 -12.10 -21.10 1.42
CA PHE A 119 -11.39 -20.82 0.18
C PHE A 119 -12.14 -21.30 -1.06
N ALA A 120 -12.67 -22.52 -1.04
CA ALA A 120 -13.43 -23.08 -2.16
C ALA A 120 -14.73 -22.31 -2.45
N ALA A 121 -15.25 -21.58 -1.46
CA ALA A 121 -16.40 -20.70 -1.61
C ALA A 121 -16.06 -19.35 -2.27
N LEU A 122 -14.77 -18.98 -2.36
CA LEU A 122 -14.36 -17.75 -3.03
C LEU A 122 -14.63 -17.85 -4.53
N ARG A 123 -15.03 -16.72 -5.13
CA ARG A 123 -15.14 -16.62 -6.59
C ARG A 123 -13.73 -16.52 -7.16
N TRP A 124 -13.52 -17.11 -8.34
CA TRP A 124 -12.20 -17.14 -9.00
C TRP A 124 -11.55 -15.75 -9.20
N TRP A 125 -12.36 -14.68 -9.25
CA TRP A 125 -11.89 -13.31 -9.42
C TRP A 125 -11.64 -12.56 -8.10
N GLU A 126 -12.12 -13.04 -6.95
CA GLU A 126 -11.96 -12.35 -5.67
C GLU A 126 -10.48 -12.16 -5.28
N PRO A 127 -9.58 -13.15 -5.49
CA PRO A 127 -8.15 -12.95 -5.28
C PRO A 127 -7.52 -11.89 -6.21
N LEU A 128 -8.17 -11.56 -7.33
CA LEU A 128 -7.68 -10.56 -8.30
C LEU A 128 -8.03 -9.12 -7.90
N LEU A 129 -8.93 -8.90 -6.92
CA LEU A 129 -9.28 -7.56 -6.45
C LEU A 129 -8.06 -6.79 -5.96
N GLY A 130 -7.16 -7.46 -5.23
CA GLY A 130 -5.92 -6.84 -4.77
C GLY A 130 -5.03 -6.39 -5.93
N ALA A 131 -4.99 -7.14 -7.05
CA ALA A 131 -4.25 -6.74 -8.24
C ALA A 131 -4.93 -5.57 -8.98
N TYR A 132 -6.26 -5.56 -9.02
CA TYR A 132 -7.05 -4.48 -9.61
C TYR A 132 -6.80 -3.14 -8.91
N GLU A 133 -6.82 -3.13 -7.57
CA GLU A 133 -6.51 -1.93 -6.77
C GLU A 133 -5.10 -1.39 -7.05
N ARG A 134 -4.14 -2.26 -7.41
CA ARG A 134 -2.77 -1.83 -7.75
C ARG A 134 -2.68 -1.11 -9.08
N VAL A 135 -3.50 -1.48 -10.06
CA VAL A 135 -3.58 -0.73 -11.31
C VAL A 135 -4.03 0.70 -11.03
N GLY A 136 -5.03 0.87 -10.16
CA GLY A 136 -5.48 2.19 -9.68
C GLY A 136 -4.35 2.94 -8.96
N ALA A 137 -3.69 2.29 -8.00
CA ALA A 137 -2.57 2.90 -7.27
C ALA A 137 -1.42 3.31 -8.21
N MET A 138 -1.13 2.53 -9.25
CA MET A 138 -0.11 2.87 -10.25
C MET A 138 -0.46 4.17 -11.01
N VAL A 139 -1.71 4.31 -11.43
CA VAL A 139 -2.19 5.55 -12.07
C VAL A 139 -2.00 6.74 -11.12
N MET A 140 -2.28 6.55 -9.83
CA MET A 140 -2.10 7.59 -8.82
C MET A 140 -0.63 7.95 -8.60
N HIS A 141 0.28 6.96 -8.51
CA HIS A 141 1.73 7.22 -8.41
C HIS A 141 2.26 8.03 -9.60
N VAL A 142 1.78 7.75 -10.81
CA VAL A 142 2.12 8.52 -12.01
C VAL A 142 1.54 9.93 -11.93
N ALA A 143 0.25 10.06 -11.62
CA ALA A 143 -0.43 11.34 -11.52
C ALA A 143 0.22 12.27 -10.48
N PHE A 144 0.52 11.74 -9.29
CA PHE A 144 1.15 12.50 -8.21
C PHE A 144 2.60 12.86 -8.52
N SER A 145 3.36 11.98 -9.18
CA SER A 145 4.69 12.32 -9.67
C SER A 145 4.67 13.51 -10.63
N VAL A 146 3.72 13.52 -11.58
CA VAL A 146 3.51 14.65 -12.48
C VAL A 146 3.11 15.90 -11.70
N LEU A 147 2.18 15.78 -10.75
CA LEU A 147 1.67 16.90 -9.96
C LEU A 147 2.75 17.56 -9.09
N VAL A 148 3.57 16.76 -8.39
CA VAL A 148 4.69 17.27 -7.58
C VAL A 148 5.74 17.93 -8.46
N MET A 149 6.05 17.39 -9.64
CA MET A 149 6.99 18.01 -10.58
C MET A 149 6.56 19.44 -10.97
N GLN A 150 5.25 19.72 -11.05
CA GLN A 150 4.73 21.06 -11.36
C GLN A 150 5.16 22.12 -10.36
N ARG A 151 5.54 21.76 -9.12
CA ARG A 151 6.20 22.68 -8.17
C ARG A 151 7.38 23.39 -8.81
N PHE A 152 8.22 22.65 -9.52
CA PHE A 152 9.45 23.18 -10.11
C PHE A 152 9.21 23.84 -11.47
N VAL A 153 8.33 23.27 -12.29
CA VAL A 153 8.00 23.82 -13.62
C VAL A 153 7.27 25.15 -13.51
N ARG A 154 6.37 25.28 -12.52
CA ARG A 154 5.52 26.47 -12.33
C ARG A 154 5.95 27.36 -11.16
N GLY A 155 7.02 27.00 -10.44
CA GLY A 155 7.55 27.77 -9.31
C GLY A 155 6.68 27.84 -8.04
N SER A 156 5.52 27.16 -7.98
CA SER A 156 4.52 27.34 -6.91
C SER A 156 4.37 26.13 -5.99
N ILE A 157 4.41 26.34 -4.66
CA ILE A 157 4.35 25.27 -3.63
C ILE A 157 2.98 24.62 -3.57
N ARG A 158 1.96 25.31 -4.08
CA ARG A 158 0.58 24.83 -4.10
C ARG A 158 0.46 23.47 -4.80
N TRP A 159 1.25 23.21 -5.83
CA TRP A 159 1.26 21.93 -6.54
C TRP A 159 1.69 20.75 -5.66
N TYR A 160 2.66 20.96 -4.77
CA TYR A 160 3.06 19.95 -3.78
C TYR A 160 1.92 19.70 -2.78
N TRP A 161 1.31 20.75 -2.23
CA TRP A 161 0.23 20.59 -1.26
C TRP A 161 -1.04 19.98 -1.88
N LEU A 162 -1.33 20.27 -3.15
CA LEU A 162 -2.39 19.59 -3.90
C LEU A 162 -2.11 18.08 -4.01
N ALA A 163 -0.86 17.69 -4.32
CA ALA A 163 -0.49 16.27 -4.36
C ALA A 163 -0.65 15.61 -3.00
N VAL A 164 -0.19 16.24 -1.92
CA VAL A 164 -0.37 15.71 -0.55
C VAL A 164 -1.85 15.53 -0.22
N GLY A 165 -2.68 16.53 -0.54
CA GLY A 165 -4.12 16.48 -0.30
C GLY A 165 -4.82 15.39 -1.08
N PHE A 166 -4.59 15.30 -2.39
CA PHE A 166 -5.19 14.25 -3.21
C PHE A 166 -4.70 12.85 -2.83
N HIS A 167 -3.44 12.70 -2.46
CA HIS A 167 -2.92 11.43 -1.96
C HIS A 167 -3.61 11.05 -0.65
N ALA A 168 -3.71 11.97 0.30
CA ALA A 168 -4.40 11.70 1.56
C ALA A 168 -5.86 11.28 1.33
N LEU A 169 -6.57 11.97 0.43
CA LEU A 169 -7.95 11.62 0.06
C LEU A 169 -8.06 10.27 -0.63
N ALA A 170 -7.10 9.90 -1.47
CA ALA A 170 -7.07 8.60 -2.13
C ALA A 170 -6.81 7.43 -1.17
N ASN A 171 -6.28 7.73 0.02
CA ASN A 171 -5.96 6.73 1.05
C ASN A 171 -6.99 6.70 2.20
N LEU A 172 -8.03 7.54 2.14
CA LEU A 172 -9.14 7.59 3.11
C LEU A 172 -10.17 6.51 2.79
#